data_AF-A0A7X8K300-F1
#
_entry.id   AF-A0A7X8K300-F1
#
_cell.length_a   1.000
_cell.length_b   1.000
_cell.length_c   1.000
_cell.angle_alpha   90.00
_cell.angle_beta   90.00
_cell.angle_gamma   90.00
#
_symmetry.space_group_name_H-M   'P 1'
#
loop_
_entity.id
_entity.type
_entity.pdbx_description
1 polymer ?
#
loop_
_entity_poly.entity_id
_entity_poly.type
_entity_poly.pdbx_seq_one_letter_code
_entity_poly.pdbx_strand_id
1 'polypeptide(L)'
;PAGVLHEIKDATASCLTNVDGDYISLARKALRLSIACIYGAQIPLEMVQDILFGTPFPHEVNMDFGILDPDYINIVFNGHEPWLGIATLMEAKKPEWQNKAKEVGAKGIRIIGSIETGQEMLQRFPMDDVFVGHTGNWLSIEPLLATGAVDVFAMDENCSPPNLHPYGEKYQVTLVSINDLVRIPKVDKNLDYKPPEGAEMAVKLIEWGLANFPLRKQKVTPYIPYRQQKAIAGFSTEAVLESLGGQVAPLLEVIKSGKIQGVVAIVNCATLKNGPQDWMTVNLAKELIKKDILVLAAGCGNHGLEVAGLASLDALQLAGPGLKEVCGSLKIPPVLSFGTCTDTGRISMLVTALAEAIGVDTKDLPVAVSAPEWMEQKATIDGIFALAFGLTTHLSPVPPVTGGPELVKLLTEDLEGLTGATVMLGDDPKTVAEDLYQLIRKKRAALGL
;
A
#
# COMPACT_ATOMS: atom_id res chain seq x y z
N PRO A 1 -3.64 23.33 10.69
CA PRO A 1 -3.62 22.27 11.73
C PRO A 1 -2.58 22.58 12.82
N ALA A 2 -2.87 22.25 14.08
CA ALA A 2 -2.04 22.59 15.25
C ALA A 2 -1.03 21.49 15.64
N GLY A 3 -1.16 20.29 15.07
CA GLY A 3 -0.27 19.13 15.30
C GLY A 3 -1.06 17.84 15.43
N VAL A 4 -0.48 16.71 15.03
CA VAL A 4 -1.16 15.40 14.90
C VAL A 4 -1.91 15.02 16.18
N LEU A 5 -1.24 15.00 17.33
CA LEU A 5 -1.87 14.61 18.60
C LEU A 5 -2.97 15.59 19.04
N HIS A 6 -2.82 16.88 18.74
CA HIS A 6 -3.84 17.88 19.06
C HIS A 6 -5.09 17.67 18.21
N GLU A 7 -4.94 17.50 16.90
CA GLU A 7 -6.05 17.29 15.98
C GLU A 7 -6.78 15.97 16.28
N ILE A 8 -6.05 14.90 16.64
CA ILE A 8 -6.66 13.63 17.08
C ILE A 8 -7.51 13.86 18.33
N LYS A 9 -6.96 14.56 19.33
CA LYS A 9 -7.67 14.89 20.57
C LYS A 9 -8.91 15.76 20.30
N ASP A 10 -8.77 16.80 19.48
CA ASP A 10 -9.85 17.76 19.14
C ASP A 10 -11.01 17.05 18.41
N ALA A 11 -10.70 16.25 17.40
CA ALA A 11 -11.69 15.45 16.67
C ALA A 11 -12.36 14.42 17.59
N THR A 12 -11.58 13.69 18.38
CA THR A 12 -12.12 12.68 19.32
C THR A 12 -13.05 13.31 20.35
N ALA A 13 -12.63 14.43 20.95
CA ALA A 13 -13.43 15.14 21.94
C ALA A 13 -14.74 15.68 21.34
N SER A 14 -14.71 16.15 20.09
CA SER A 14 -15.90 16.67 19.39
C SER A 14 -16.93 15.58 19.08
N CYS A 15 -16.48 14.34 18.83
CA CYS A 15 -17.34 13.19 18.57
C CYS A 15 -17.98 12.60 19.85
N LEU A 16 -17.64 13.11 21.04
CA LEU A 16 -18.28 12.66 22.28
C LEU A 16 -19.74 13.12 22.36
N THR A 17 -20.53 12.38 23.12
CA THR A 17 -21.97 12.65 23.31
C THR A 17 -22.21 14.08 23.81
N ASN A 18 -23.10 14.81 23.13
CA ASN A 18 -23.51 16.19 23.46
C ASN A 18 -22.39 17.25 23.40
N VAL A 19 -21.35 17.05 22.57
CA VAL A 19 -20.28 18.05 22.38
C VAL A 19 -20.49 18.87 21.11
N ASP A 20 -20.35 18.26 19.93
CA ASP A 20 -20.49 18.94 18.64
C ASP A 20 -21.55 18.26 17.78
N GLY A 21 -22.66 18.97 17.55
CA GLY A 21 -23.79 18.50 16.74
C GLY A 21 -23.83 19.08 15.32
N ASP A 22 -22.85 19.91 14.95
CA ASP A 22 -22.81 20.54 13.63
C ASP A 22 -21.92 19.75 12.66
N TYR A 23 -22.52 19.21 11.61
CA TYR A 23 -21.82 18.42 10.59
C TYR A 23 -20.74 19.23 9.85
N ILE A 24 -20.89 20.56 9.71
CA ILE A 24 -19.89 21.42 9.08
C ILE A 24 -18.68 21.57 10.01
N SER A 25 -18.93 21.81 11.30
CA SER A 25 -17.88 21.88 12.32
C SER A 25 -17.08 20.57 12.39
N LEU A 26 -17.75 19.42 12.38
CA LEU A 26 -17.12 18.09 12.37
C LEU A 26 -16.33 17.83 11.07
N ALA A 27 -16.91 18.14 9.91
CA ALA A 27 -16.23 17.98 8.63
C ALA A 27 -14.95 18.82 8.55
N ARG A 28 -14.98 20.07 9.02
CA ARG A 28 -13.78 20.94 9.09
C ARG A 28 -12.69 20.35 9.98
N LYS A 29 -13.05 19.73 11.12
CA LYS A 29 -12.08 19.03 11.97
C LYS A 29 -11.50 17.81 11.27
N ALA A 30 -12.31 17.06 10.54
CA ALA A 30 -11.84 15.92 9.76
C ALA A 30 -10.83 16.34 8.67
N LEU A 31 -11.10 17.42 7.93
CA LEU A 31 -10.16 17.99 6.95
C LEU A 31 -8.87 18.50 7.61
N ARG A 32 -8.95 19.15 8.78
CA ARG A 32 -7.75 19.60 9.52
C ARG A 32 -6.91 18.42 10.01
N LEU A 33 -7.56 17.39 10.54
CA LEU A 33 -6.93 16.16 11.01
C LEU A 33 -6.25 15.43 9.86
N SER A 34 -6.89 15.36 8.68
CA SER A 34 -6.30 14.68 7.53
C SER A 34 -5.04 15.39 7.03
N ILE A 35 -5.06 16.73 6.92
CA ILE A 35 -3.86 17.52 6.59
C ILE A 35 -2.77 17.30 7.64
N ALA A 36 -3.11 17.29 8.94
CA ALA A 36 -2.13 17.03 9.99
C ALA A 36 -1.54 15.62 9.91
N CYS A 37 -2.36 14.61 9.58
CA CYS A 37 -1.92 13.22 9.40
C CYS A 37 -0.84 13.13 8.30
N ILE A 38 -1.11 13.68 7.12
CA ILE A 38 -0.17 13.57 6.01
C ILE A 38 1.11 14.38 6.27
N TYR A 39 0.98 15.68 6.51
CA TYR A 39 2.13 16.58 6.64
C TYR A 39 2.88 16.42 7.97
N GLY A 40 2.20 15.97 9.02
CA GLY A 40 2.75 15.87 10.37
C GLY A 40 3.17 14.47 10.80
N ALA A 41 2.67 13.42 10.13
CA ALA A 41 3.02 12.03 10.46
C ALA A 41 3.53 11.23 9.25
N GLN A 42 2.75 11.10 8.17
CA GLN A 42 3.13 10.22 7.06
C GLN A 42 4.38 10.70 6.31
N ILE A 43 4.43 11.96 5.86
CA ILE A 43 5.63 12.50 5.19
C ILE A 43 6.87 12.38 6.09
N PRO A 44 6.86 12.82 7.36
CA PRO A 44 8.00 12.58 8.25
C PRO A 44 8.38 11.10 8.43
N LEU A 45 7.40 10.20 8.53
CA LEU A 45 7.62 8.76 8.66
C LEU A 45 8.37 8.21 7.44
N GLU A 46 7.88 8.49 6.24
CA GLU A 46 8.49 8.09 4.98
C GLU A 46 9.93 8.62 4.86
N MET A 47 10.14 9.91 5.15
CA MET A 47 11.46 10.54 5.11
C MET A 47 12.43 9.88 6.10
N VAL A 48 11.98 9.55 7.31
CA VAL A 48 12.80 8.87 8.31
C VAL A 48 13.15 7.45 7.86
N GLN A 49 12.20 6.71 7.32
CA GLN A 49 12.46 5.37 6.77
C GLN A 49 13.49 5.42 5.63
N ASP A 50 13.41 6.42 4.77
CA ASP A 50 14.39 6.62 3.69
C ASP A 50 15.78 6.99 4.19
N ILE A 51 15.86 7.86 5.19
CA ILE A 51 17.13 8.20 5.83
C ILE A 51 17.77 6.96 6.46
N LEU A 52 16.97 6.07 7.05
CA LEU A 52 17.45 4.88 7.75
C LEU A 52 17.81 3.74 6.80
N PHE A 53 17.03 3.53 5.73
CA PHE A 53 17.08 2.31 4.91
C PHE A 53 17.33 2.55 3.42
N GLY A 54 17.43 3.82 3.01
CA GLY A 54 17.58 4.22 1.63
C GLY A 54 16.24 4.57 0.98
N THR A 55 16.27 5.60 0.14
CA THR A 55 15.14 5.97 -0.72
C THR A 55 14.85 4.86 -1.73
N PRO A 56 13.59 4.43 -1.89
CA PRO A 56 13.21 3.41 -2.87
C PRO A 56 13.59 3.80 -4.30
N PHE A 57 14.10 2.83 -5.07
CA PHE A 57 14.40 2.96 -6.50
C PHE A 57 13.82 1.78 -7.31
N PRO A 58 13.35 2.01 -8.55
CA PRO A 58 12.71 1.00 -9.37
C PRO A 58 13.59 -0.23 -9.60
N HIS A 59 13.08 -1.39 -9.20
CA HIS A 59 13.71 -2.68 -9.48
C HIS A 59 12.67 -3.80 -9.60
N GLU A 60 13.08 -4.90 -10.24
CA GLU A 60 12.20 -6.06 -10.41
C GLU A 60 12.08 -6.86 -9.10
N VAL A 61 10.85 -7.23 -8.76
CA VAL A 61 10.51 -7.97 -7.55
C VAL A 61 9.62 -9.18 -7.84
N ASN A 62 9.50 -10.09 -6.87
CA ASN A 62 8.66 -11.27 -6.97
C ASN A 62 7.44 -11.16 -6.07
N MET A 63 6.29 -11.57 -6.59
CA MET A 63 4.98 -11.49 -5.95
C MET A 63 4.28 -12.85 -5.98
N ASP A 64 3.20 -12.98 -5.17
CA ASP A 64 2.30 -14.13 -5.09
C ASP A 64 2.92 -15.34 -4.37
N PHE A 65 2.13 -16.35 -4.04
CA PHE A 65 2.54 -17.47 -3.19
C PHE A 65 3.58 -18.40 -3.80
N GLY A 66 3.80 -18.35 -5.11
CA GLY A 66 4.83 -19.14 -5.79
C GLY A 66 6.26 -18.84 -5.32
N ILE A 67 6.48 -17.76 -4.57
CA ILE A 67 7.78 -17.45 -3.95
C ILE A 67 8.13 -18.38 -2.77
N LEU A 68 7.14 -19.06 -2.18
CA LEU A 68 7.32 -19.92 -1.03
C LEU A 68 8.00 -21.23 -1.42
N ASP A 69 9.00 -21.67 -0.65
CA ASP A 69 9.56 -23.02 -0.76
C ASP A 69 9.45 -23.70 0.62
N PRO A 70 8.67 -24.79 0.75
CA PRO A 70 8.47 -25.44 2.04
C PRO A 70 9.70 -26.17 2.58
N ASP A 71 10.77 -26.31 1.78
CA ASP A 71 12.08 -26.84 2.21
C ASP A 71 13.01 -25.76 2.79
N TYR A 72 12.61 -24.50 2.78
CA TYR A 72 13.26 -23.43 3.53
C TYR A 72 12.49 -23.14 4.82
N ILE A 73 13.18 -22.52 5.77
CA ILE A 73 12.55 -21.91 6.93
C ILE A 73 11.98 -20.56 6.48
N ASN A 74 10.66 -20.44 6.41
CA ASN A 74 9.99 -19.23 5.93
C ASN A 74 9.52 -18.37 7.10
N ILE A 75 10.14 -17.19 7.26
CA ILE A 75 9.78 -16.19 8.27
C ILE A 75 9.08 -15.04 7.54
N VAL A 76 7.80 -14.86 7.83
CA VAL A 76 6.95 -13.85 7.20
C VAL A 76 6.79 -12.67 8.14
N PHE A 77 6.97 -11.46 7.61
CA PHE A 77 6.68 -10.21 8.32
C PHE A 77 5.42 -9.56 7.77
N ASN A 78 4.48 -9.27 8.66
CA ASN A 78 3.15 -8.76 8.37
C ASN A 78 2.83 -7.54 9.23
N GLY A 79 2.34 -6.49 8.59
CA GLY A 79 1.91 -5.27 9.26
C GLY A 79 2.32 -4.05 8.44
N HIS A 80 2.85 -3.01 9.09
CA HIS A 80 3.23 -1.70 8.54
C HIS A 80 4.60 -1.19 9.01
N GLU A 81 5.19 -1.78 10.06
CA GLU A 81 6.49 -1.37 10.60
C GLU A 81 7.64 -2.27 10.11
N PRO A 82 8.54 -1.79 9.23
CA PRO A 82 9.56 -2.63 8.61
C PRO A 82 10.74 -2.99 9.53
N TRP A 83 10.82 -2.39 10.72
CA TRP A 83 12.04 -2.38 11.56
C TRP A 83 12.58 -3.78 11.85
N LEU A 84 11.72 -4.68 12.35
CA LEU A 84 12.14 -6.04 12.68
C LEU A 84 12.25 -6.95 11.47
N GLY A 85 11.47 -6.70 10.41
CA GLY A 85 11.62 -7.38 9.14
C GLY A 85 13.00 -7.16 8.54
N ILE A 86 13.45 -5.91 8.52
CA ILE A 86 14.78 -5.51 8.03
C ILE A 86 15.88 -6.05 8.94
N ALA A 87 15.75 -5.92 10.26
CA ALA A 87 16.74 -6.44 11.20
C ALA A 87 16.91 -7.96 11.04
N THR A 88 15.81 -8.69 10.90
CA THR A 88 15.82 -10.15 10.71
C THR A 88 16.36 -10.53 9.34
N LEU A 89 16.09 -9.75 8.29
CA LEU A 89 16.71 -9.93 6.98
C LEU A 89 18.24 -9.79 7.05
N MET A 90 18.74 -8.73 7.67
CA MET A 90 20.19 -8.53 7.82
C MET A 90 20.83 -9.67 8.62
N GLU A 91 20.17 -10.13 9.68
CA GLU A 91 20.65 -11.23 10.50
C GLU A 91 20.65 -12.55 9.70
N ALA A 92 19.55 -12.88 9.02
CA ALA A 92 19.40 -14.11 8.24
C ALA A 92 20.38 -14.23 7.07
N LYS A 93 20.93 -13.12 6.56
CA LYS A 93 22.00 -13.14 5.54
C LYS A 93 23.35 -13.62 6.06
N LYS A 94 23.57 -13.69 7.38
CA LYS A 94 24.83 -14.20 7.93
C LYS A 94 24.98 -15.71 7.66
N PRO A 95 26.16 -16.19 7.21
CA PRO A 95 26.37 -17.61 6.91
C PRO A 95 26.08 -18.56 8.08
N GLU A 96 26.30 -18.09 9.31
CA GLU A 96 26.01 -18.85 10.53
C GLU A 96 24.54 -19.33 10.59
N TRP A 97 23.58 -18.44 10.34
CA TRP A 97 22.17 -18.77 10.39
C TRP A 97 21.74 -19.69 9.25
N GLN A 98 22.27 -19.44 8.04
CA GLN A 98 22.03 -20.32 6.90
C GLN A 98 22.61 -21.72 7.12
N ASN A 99 23.73 -21.87 7.82
CA ASN A 99 24.31 -23.17 8.17
C ASN A 99 23.48 -23.88 9.25
N LYS A 100 23.07 -23.17 10.31
CA LYS A 100 22.16 -23.71 11.34
C LYS A 100 20.85 -24.22 10.74
N ALA A 101 20.30 -23.53 9.73
CA ALA A 101 19.12 -23.99 9.00
C ALA A 101 19.34 -25.33 8.29
N LYS A 102 20.52 -25.52 7.69
CA LYS A 102 20.90 -26.78 7.05
C LYS A 102 21.08 -27.93 8.03
N GLU A 103 21.58 -27.64 9.23
CA GLU A 103 21.73 -28.64 10.30
C GLU A 103 20.37 -29.22 10.75
N VAL A 104 19.29 -28.43 10.70
CA VAL A 104 17.92 -28.89 10.99
C VAL A 104 17.17 -29.42 9.76
N GLY A 105 17.87 -29.56 8.63
CA GLY A 105 17.35 -30.17 7.39
C GLY A 105 16.65 -29.22 6.42
N ALA A 106 16.70 -27.91 6.65
CA ALA A 106 16.22 -26.91 5.68
C ALA A 106 17.29 -26.60 4.62
N LYS A 107 16.91 -26.05 3.47
CA LYS A 107 17.87 -25.53 2.47
C LYS A 107 18.54 -24.22 2.92
N GLY A 108 17.85 -23.46 3.77
CA GLY A 108 18.26 -22.15 4.29
C GLY A 108 17.10 -21.45 5.01
N ILE A 109 17.29 -20.18 5.35
CA ILE A 109 16.24 -19.29 5.88
C ILE A 109 15.85 -18.28 4.81
N ARG A 110 14.55 -18.09 4.64
CA ARG A 110 13.94 -17.05 3.80
C ARG A 110 13.12 -16.08 4.64
N ILE A 111 13.30 -14.81 4.33
CA ILE A 111 12.47 -13.72 4.81
C ILE A 111 11.49 -13.35 3.70
N ILE A 112 10.22 -13.22 4.06
CA ILE A 112 9.12 -12.99 3.11
C ILE A 112 8.29 -11.81 3.59
N GLY A 113 7.98 -10.91 2.66
CA GLY A 113 7.10 -9.78 2.92
C GLY A 113 5.62 -10.17 2.84
N SER A 114 4.81 -9.59 3.72
CA SER A 114 3.36 -9.56 3.61
C SER A 114 2.85 -8.17 3.96
N ILE A 115 1.83 -7.70 3.24
CA ILE A 115 1.20 -6.38 3.48
C ILE A 115 2.24 -5.26 3.39
N GLU A 116 2.13 -4.26 4.24
CA GLU A 116 2.84 -3.00 4.09
C GLU A 116 4.25 -3.08 4.65
N THR A 117 4.48 -3.79 5.76
CA THR A 117 5.83 -4.17 6.20
C THR A 117 6.59 -4.89 5.10
N GLY A 118 5.94 -5.85 4.45
CA GLY A 118 6.51 -6.54 3.31
C GLY A 118 6.85 -5.59 2.18
N GLN A 119 5.97 -4.65 1.87
CA GLN A 119 6.15 -3.68 0.78
C GLN A 119 7.29 -2.70 1.07
N GLU A 120 7.41 -2.21 2.31
CA GLU A 120 8.52 -1.35 2.73
C GLU A 120 9.87 -2.04 2.55
N MET A 121 9.93 -3.35 2.79
CA MET A 121 11.12 -4.15 2.50
C MET A 121 11.29 -4.34 0.99
N LEU A 122 10.21 -4.70 0.28
CA LEU A 122 10.18 -4.98 -1.15
C LEU A 122 10.71 -3.79 -1.96
N GLN A 123 10.38 -2.57 -1.56
CA GLN A 123 10.75 -1.36 -2.28
C GLN A 123 12.20 -0.91 -2.06
N ARG A 124 12.92 -1.48 -1.09
CA ARG A 124 14.29 -1.08 -0.72
C ARG A 124 15.35 -2.16 -0.89
N PHE A 125 14.98 -3.43 -0.76
CA PHE A 125 15.94 -4.53 -0.73
C PHE A 125 15.85 -5.40 -1.99
N PRO A 126 17.00 -5.75 -2.60
CA PRO A 126 17.00 -6.60 -3.78
C PRO A 126 16.54 -8.02 -3.44
N MET A 127 15.91 -8.66 -4.43
CA MET A 127 15.59 -10.09 -4.35
C MET A 127 16.89 -10.91 -4.35
N ASP A 128 17.00 -11.84 -3.42
CA ASP A 128 18.09 -12.81 -3.34
C ASP A 128 17.63 -14.14 -2.73
N ASP A 129 18.57 -15.02 -2.38
CA ASP A 129 18.25 -16.34 -1.81
C ASP A 129 17.61 -16.26 -0.41
N VAL A 130 17.67 -15.09 0.26
CA VAL A 130 17.14 -14.85 1.60
C VAL A 130 15.86 -14.02 1.52
N PHE A 131 15.86 -12.86 0.86
CA PHE A 131 14.64 -12.07 0.64
C PHE A 131 14.04 -12.38 -0.73
N VAL A 132 12.95 -13.15 -0.72
CA VAL A 132 12.46 -13.77 -1.95
C VAL A 132 11.27 -13.07 -2.59
N GLY A 133 10.61 -12.15 -1.88
CA GLY A 133 9.50 -11.38 -2.42
C GLY A 133 8.37 -11.13 -1.42
N HIS A 134 7.20 -10.83 -1.97
CA HIS A 134 6.00 -10.41 -1.26
C HIS A 134 4.79 -11.25 -1.63
N THR A 135 3.93 -11.53 -0.65
CA THR A 135 2.80 -12.45 -0.81
C THR A 135 1.55 -11.82 -1.42
N GLY A 136 1.08 -10.69 -0.88
CA GLY A 136 -0.15 -10.02 -1.30
C GLY A 136 -0.75 -9.13 -0.21
N ASN A 137 -2.02 -8.73 -0.39
CA ASN A 137 -2.77 -7.94 0.59
C ASN A 137 -3.38 -8.78 1.73
N TRP A 138 -4.12 -8.15 2.64
CA TRP A 138 -4.48 -8.77 3.94
C TRP A 138 -5.46 -9.94 3.80
N LEU A 139 -6.26 -9.96 2.74
CA LEU A 139 -7.13 -11.10 2.40
C LEU A 139 -6.32 -12.34 2.02
N SER A 140 -5.05 -12.19 1.68
CA SER A 140 -4.14 -13.29 1.36
C SER A 140 -3.50 -13.94 2.61
N ILE A 141 -3.62 -13.35 3.80
CA ILE A 141 -2.96 -13.86 5.03
C ILE A 141 -3.43 -15.26 5.40
N GLU A 142 -4.74 -15.49 5.46
CA GLU A 142 -5.29 -16.80 5.82
C GLU A 142 -4.94 -17.87 4.76
N PRO A 143 -5.10 -17.61 3.44
CA PRO A 143 -4.58 -18.49 2.40
C PRO A 143 -3.06 -18.75 2.47
N LEU A 144 -2.25 -17.73 2.79
CA LEU A 144 -0.80 -17.84 2.96
C LEU A 144 -0.45 -18.83 4.07
N LEU A 145 -1.06 -18.69 5.25
CA LEU A 145 -0.85 -19.63 6.35
C LEU A 145 -1.32 -21.04 5.99
N ALA A 146 -2.43 -21.14 5.23
CA ALA A 146 -2.97 -22.42 4.78
C ALA A 146 -2.10 -23.16 3.76
N THR A 147 -1.09 -22.51 3.16
CA THR A 147 -0.10 -23.19 2.31
C THR A 147 0.72 -24.23 3.07
N GLY A 148 0.82 -24.12 4.41
CA GLY A 148 1.64 -25.01 5.23
C GLY A 148 3.15 -24.82 5.05
N ALA A 149 3.57 -23.69 4.47
CA ALA A 149 4.99 -23.39 4.26
C ALA A 149 5.58 -22.38 5.25
N VAL A 150 4.77 -21.69 6.05
CA VAL A 150 5.22 -20.64 6.98
C VAL A 150 5.69 -21.24 8.30
N ASP A 151 6.89 -20.88 8.74
CA ASP A 151 7.44 -21.32 10.03
C ASP A 151 7.19 -20.29 11.13
N VAL A 152 7.35 -19.01 10.82
CA VAL A 152 7.08 -17.89 11.73
C VAL A 152 6.26 -16.84 10.98
N PHE A 153 5.20 -16.36 11.61
CA PHE A 153 4.41 -15.23 11.14
C PHE A 153 4.49 -14.12 12.20
N ALA A 154 5.35 -13.14 11.94
CA ALA A 154 5.61 -12.00 12.82
C ALA A 154 4.67 -10.84 12.44
N MET A 155 3.84 -10.44 13.39
CA MET A 155 2.80 -9.43 13.24
C MET A 155 3.18 -8.16 13.99
N ASP A 156 3.49 -7.10 13.26
CA ASP A 156 3.68 -5.77 13.85
C ASP A 156 2.34 -5.02 13.95
N GLU A 157 2.23 -3.76 13.51
CA GLU A 157 1.02 -2.95 13.60
C GLU A 157 0.00 -3.23 12.49
N ASN A 158 -1.29 -3.14 12.85
CA ASN A 158 -2.45 -3.19 11.95
C ASN A 158 -2.52 -4.46 11.06
N CYS A 159 -3.61 -4.57 10.28
CA CYS A 159 -3.87 -5.63 9.28
C CYS A 159 -3.49 -7.07 9.69
N SER A 160 -3.60 -7.40 10.97
CA SER A 160 -3.32 -8.72 11.53
C SER A 160 -4.66 -9.30 11.99
N PRO A 161 -5.29 -10.23 11.22
CA PRO A 161 -6.61 -10.74 11.56
C PRO A 161 -6.67 -11.24 13.01
N PRO A 162 -7.73 -10.92 13.78
CA PRO A 162 -7.76 -11.25 15.20
C PRO A 162 -7.93 -12.75 15.49
N ASN A 163 -8.28 -13.57 14.49
CA ASN A 163 -8.55 -14.99 14.67
C ASN A 163 -7.53 -15.89 13.96
N LEU A 164 -6.23 -15.63 14.14
CA LEU A 164 -5.17 -16.41 13.48
C LEU A 164 -4.76 -17.67 14.24
N HIS A 165 -5.06 -17.80 15.53
CA HIS A 165 -4.63 -18.95 16.34
C HIS A 165 -5.00 -20.33 15.76
N PRO A 166 -6.21 -20.55 15.19
CA PRO A 166 -6.55 -21.84 14.56
C PRO A 166 -5.61 -22.23 13.41
N TYR A 167 -5.04 -21.25 12.69
CA TYR A 167 -4.07 -21.51 11.63
C TYR A 167 -2.72 -21.96 12.21
N GLY A 168 -2.30 -21.37 13.34
CA GLY A 168 -1.11 -21.81 14.08
C GLY A 168 -1.22 -23.28 14.53
N GLU A 169 -2.37 -23.68 15.07
CA GLU A 169 -2.62 -25.07 15.48
C GLU A 169 -2.63 -26.04 14.30
N LYS A 170 -3.34 -25.68 13.22
CA LYS A 170 -3.55 -26.56 12.06
C LYS A 170 -2.33 -26.69 11.15
N TYR A 171 -1.64 -25.58 10.90
CA TYR A 171 -0.52 -25.50 9.95
C TYR A 171 0.84 -25.38 10.63
N GLN A 172 0.89 -25.58 11.96
CA GLN A 172 2.12 -25.58 12.75
C GLN A 172 2.93 -24.30 12.52
N VAL A 173 2.27 -23.14 12.51
CA VAL A 173 2.91 -21.82 12.35
C VAL A 173 3.17 -21.21 13.72
N THR A 174 4.36 -20.67 13.93
CA THR A 174 4.65 -19.86 15.12
C THR A 174 4.15 -18.43 14.90
N LEU A 175 3.01 -18.10 15.49
CA LEU A 175 2.48 -16.74 15.50
C LEU A 175 3.24 -15.91 16.55
N VAL A 176 3.68 -14.72 16.18
CA VAL A 176 4.42 -13.81 17.07
C VAL A 176 3.86 -12.40 16.91
N SER A 177 3.37 -11.80 17.99
CA SER A 177 3.14 -10.36 18.04
C SER A 177 4.47 -9.66 18.30
N ILE A 178 4.86 -8.71 17.45
CA ILE A 178 6.13 -7.97 17.58
C ILE A 178 5.94 -6.47 17.91
N ASN A 179 4.70 -6.04 18.13
CA ASN A 179 4.32 -4.71 18.60
C ASN A 179 3.22 -4.84 19.68
N ASP A 180 3.18 -3.93 20.65
CA ASP A 180 2.26 -4.01 21.78
C ASP A 180 0.79 -3.71 21.43
N LEU A 181 0.55 -3.03 20.31
CA LEU A 181 -0.77 -2.76 19.74
C LEU A 181 -1.47 -4.02 19.21
N VAL A 182 -0.71 -5.06 18.86
CA VAL A 182 -1.28 -6.29 18.29
C VAL A 182 -1.22 -7.43 19.30
N ARG A 183 -2.40 -7.79 19.79
CA ARG A 183 -2.61 -8.91 20.73
C ARG A 183 -3.68 -9.85 20.21
N ILE A 184 -3.22 -11.00 19.71
CA ILE A 184 -4.08 -12.04 19.17
C ILE A 184 -4.43 -13.04 20.28
N PRO A 185 -5.72 -13.37 20.51
CA PRO A 185 -6.12 -14.36 21.49
C PRO A 185 -5.35 -15.68 21.30
N LYS A 186 -4.87 -16.24 22.42
CA LYS A 186 -4.11 -17.51 22.49
C LYS A 186 -2.74 -17.49 21.80
N VAL A 187 -2.23 -16.33 21.37
CA VAL A 187 -0.83 -16.17 20.98
C VAL A 187 -0.01 -15.82 22.23
N ASP A 188 0.93 -16.69 22.57
CA ASP A 188 1.75 -16.57 23.79
C ASP A 188 3.09 -15.84 23.54
N LYS A 189 3.54 -15.79 22.29
CA LYS A 189 4.79 -15.15 21.88
C LYS A 189 4.55 -13.69 21.53
N ASN A 190 5.04 -12.83 22.41
CA ASN A 190 5.03 -11.38 22.26
C ASN A 190 6.47 -10.88 22.39
N LEU A 191 6.91 -10.08 21.42
CA LEU A 191 8.20 -9.41 21.39
C LEU A 191 7.94 -7.93 21.12
N ASP A 192 7.58 -7.15 22.13
CA ASP A 192 7.25 -5.74 21.90
C ASP A 192 8.49 -4.97 21.44
N TYR A 193 8.42 -4.44 20.22
CA TYR A 193 9.54 -3.75 19.58
C TYR A 193 10.05 -2.59 20.43
N LYS A 194 11.36 -2.62 20.65
CA LYS A 194 12.12 -1.50 21.18
C LYS A 194 13.41 -1.39 20.36
N PRO A 195 13.74 -0.19 19.84
CA PRO A 195 14.92 -0.03 18.99
C PRO A 195 16.23 -0.62 19.55
N PRO A 196 16.56 -0.49 20.86
CA PRO A 196 17.79 -1.08 21.40
C PRO A 196 17.83 -2.62 21.43
N GLU A 197 16.66 -3.28 21.42
CA GLU A 197 16.51 -4.73 21.55
C GLU A 197 16.34 -5.42 20.18
N GLY A 198 16.20 -4.64 19.09
CA GLY A 198 15.80 -5.16 17.77
C GLY A 198 16.69 -6.28 17.21
N ALA A 199 18.00 -6.24 17.46
CA ALA A 199 18.93 -7.29 17.04
C ALA A 199 18.70 -8.62 17.79
N GLU A 200 18.46 -8.56 19.10
CA GLU A 200 18.15 -9.75 19.91
C GLU A 200 16.79 -10.34 19.51
N MET A 201 15.81 -9.48 19.23
CA MET A 201 14.49 -9.88 18.77
C MET A 201 14.56 -10.59 17.40
N ALA A 202 15.37 -10.08 16.47
CA ALA A 202 15.61 -10.70 15.17
C ALA A 202 16.21 -12.11 15.30
N VAL A 203 17.20 -12.27 16.19
CA VAL A 203 17.79 -13.58 16.52
C VAL A 203 16.72 -14.54 17.04
N LYS A 204 15.87 -14.09 17.96
CA LYS A 204 14.80 -14.90 18.55
C LYS A 204 13.76 -15.36 17.53
N LEU A 205 13.42 -14.52 16.55
CA LEU A 205 12.54 -14.90 15.44
C LEU A 205 13.16 -16.01 14.59
N ILE A 206 14.46 -15.92 14.30
CA ILE A 206 15.19 -16.96 13.56
C ILE A 206 15.26 -18.27 14.36
N GLU A 207 15.55 -18.20 15.66
CA GLU A 207 15.57 -19.36 16.55
C GLU A 207 14.22 -20.08 16.62
N TRP A 208 13.12 -19.33 16.66
CA TRP A 208 11.78 -19.92 16.58
C TRP A 208 11.50 -20.56 15.22
N GLY A 209 11.97 -19.96 14.12
CA GLY A 209 11.91 -20.59 12.80
C GLY A 209 12.66 -21.92 12.75
N LEU A 210 13.89 -21.95 13.25
CA LEU A 210 14.73 -23.15 13.36
C LEU A 210 14.06 -24.25 14.20
N ALA A 211 13.48 -23.89 15.33
CA ALA A 211 12.79 -24.83 16.21
C ALA A 211 11.49 -25.37 15.58
N ASN A 212 10.76 -24.54 14.84
CA ASN A 212 9.45 -24.91 14.30
C ASN A 212 9.52 -25.70 12.99
N PHE A 213 10.53 -25.45 12.15
CA PHE A 213 10.70 -26.15 10.87
C PHE A 213 10.57 -27.69 10.93
N PRO A 214 11.30 -28.41 11.80
CA PRO A 214 11.15 -29.87 11.89
C PRO A 214 9.75 -30.28 12.35
N LEU A 215 9.07 -29.49 13.20
CA LEU A 215 7.70 -29.78 13.63
C LEU A 215 6.71 -29.61 12.48
N ARG A 216 6.85 -28.55 11.68
CA ARG A 216 6.03 -28.30 10.50
C ARG A 216 6.20 -29.42 9.49
N LYS A 217 7.43 -29.82 9.17
CA LYS A 217 7.73 -30.92 8.23
C LYS A 217 7.15 -32.27 8.68
N GLN A 218 7.01 -32.50 9.98
CA GLN A 218 6.42 -33.74 10.52
C GLN A 218 4.89 -33.78 10.43
N LYS A 219 4.21 -32.64 10.60
CA LYS A 219 2.75 -32.59 10.77
C LYS A 219 1.99 -32.06 9.56
N VAL A 220 2.64 -31.29 8.69
CA VAL A 220 1.99 -30.50 7.66
C VAL A 220 2.50 -30.94 6.29
N THR A 221 1.56 -31.29 5.41
CA THR A 221 1.86 -31.46 3.98
C THR A 221 1.61 -30.12 3.29
N PRO A 222 2.66 -29.47 2.74
CA PRO A 222 2.51 -28.16 2.13
C PRO A 222 1.79 -28.23 0.79
N TYR A 223 1.06 -27.17 0.46
CA TYR A 223 0.49 -26.93 -0.87
C TYR A 223 0.78 -25.49 -1.27
N ILE A 224 1.68 -25.32 -2.23
CA ILE A 224 2.07 -24.01 -2.75
C ILE A 224 1.44 -23.82 -4.13
N PRO A 225 0.62 -22.78 -4.35
CA PRO A 225 0.21 -22.39 -5.68
C PRO A 225 1.43 -22.07 -6.55
N TYR A 226 1.47 -22.59 -7.77
CA TYR A 226 2.65 -22.47 -8.64
C TYR A 226 2.87 -21.06 -9.21
N ARG A 227 1.88 -20.17 -9.07
CA ARG A 227 1.93 -18.84 -9.67
C ARG A 227 2.86 -17.95 -8.86
N GLN A 228 3.89 -17.46 -9.55
CA GLN A 228 4.71 -16.34 -9.13
C GLN A 228 4.54 -15.25 -10.18
N GLN A 229 4.43 -14.00 -9.74
CA GLN A 229 4.31 -12.84 -10.62
C GLN A 229 5.52 -11.92 -10.46
N LYS A 230 5.96 -11.30 -11.55
CA LYS A 230 6.97 -10.22 -11.52
C LYS A 230 6.28 -8.86 -11.44
N ALA A 231 6.88 -7.93 -10.73
CA ALA A 231 6.49 -6.53 -10.69
C ALA A 231 7.73 -5.63 -10.67
N ILE A 232 7.56 -4.33 -10.89
CA ILE A 232 8.55 -3.30 -10.63
C ILE A 232 8.05 -2.47 -9.45
N ALA A 233 8.75 -2.57 -8.33
CA ALA A 233 8.49 -1.79 -7.12
C ALA A 233 9.60 -0.75 -6.91
N GLY A 234 9.43 0.13 -5.92
CA GLY A 234 10.43 1.15 -5.58
C GLY A 234 10.26 2.48 -6.30
N PHE A 235 9.04 2.83 -6.72
CA PHE A 235 8.78 4.19 -7.23
C PHE A 235 8.63 5.17 -6.08
N SER A 236 9.65 6.00 -5.87
CA SER A 236 9.61 7.20 -5.03
C SER A 236 9.43 8.46 -5.87
N THR A 237 9.11 9.59 -5.23
CA THR A 237 9.11 10.91 -5.90
C THR A 237 10.47 11.21 -6.53
N GLU A 238 11.54 10.93 -5.80
CA GLU A 238 12.94 11.07 -6.23
C GLU A 238 13.22 10.20 -7.45
N ALA A 239 12.85 8.92 -7.42
CA ALA A 239 13.08 8.01 -8.53
C ALA A 239 12.30 8.42 -9.80
N VAL A 240 11.06 8.89 -9.64
CA VAL A 240 10.27 9.42 -10.77
C VAL A 240 10.97 10.63 -11.36
N LEU A 241 11.39 11.61 -10.53
CA LEU A 241 12.09 12.80 -11.01
C LEU A 241 13.42 12.43 -11.68
N GLU A 242 14.19 11.50 -11.12
CA GLU A 242 15.46 11.05 -11.69
C GLU A 242 15.26 10.34 -13.04
N SER A 243 14.24 9.49 -13.17
CA SER A 243 13.88 8.84 -14.44
C SER A 243 13.55 9.83 -15.56
N LEU A 244 13.19 11.06 -15.18
CA LEU A 244 12.90 12.19 -16.06
C LEU A 244 14.10 13.15 -16.20
N GLY A 245 15.30 12.72 -15.83
CA GLY A 245 16.52 13.55 -15.92
C GLY A 245 16.63 14.62 -14.82
N GLY A 246 15.98 14.40 -13.68
CA GLY A 246 15.97 15.32 -12.53
C GLY A 246 15.08 16.54 -12.72
N GLN A 247 14.19 16.54 -13.72
CA GLN A 247 13.31 17.67 -14.03
C GLN A 247 11.86 17.22 -14.18
N VAL A 248 10.95 18.11 -13.78
CA VAL A 248 9.49 17.89 -13.95
C VAL A 248 9.06 18.14 -15.40
N ALA A 249 9.82 18.94 -16.16
CA ALA A 249 9.46 19.37 -17.51
C ALA A 249 9.13 18.23 -18.48
N PRO A 250 9.87 17.11 -18.55
CA PRO A 250 9.52 16.00 -19.45
C PRO A 250 8.16 15.37 -19.16
N LEU A 251 7.77 15.24 -17.88
CA LEU A 251 6.45 14.75 -17.51
C LEU A 251 5.35 15.73 -17.92
N LEU A 252 5.59 17.03 -17.78
CA LEU A 252 4.67 18.07 -18.24
C LEU A 252 4.49 18.04 -19.76
N GLU A 253 5.56 17.86 -20.53
CA GLU A 253 5.48 17.77 -21.99
C GLU A 253 4.70 16.53 -22.44
N VAL A 254 4.84 15.41 -21.74
CA VAL A 254 4.04 14.22 -21.99
C VAL A 254 2.55 14.48 -21.72
N ILE A 255 2.20 15.15 -20.62
CA ILE A 255 0.81 15.53 -20.30
C ILE A 255 0.26 16.52 -21.34
N LYS A 256 1.02 17.56 -21.69
CA LYS A 256 0.63 18.55 -22.71
C LYS A 256 0.43 17.93 -24.09
N SER A 257 1.29 16.99 -24.48
CA SER A 257 1.16 16.28 -25.76
C SER A 257 -0.09 15.39 -25.84
N GLY A 258 -0.73 15.10 -24.70
CA GLY A 258 -1.87 14.20 -24.62
C GLY A 258 -1.50 12.71 -24.71
N LYS A 259 -0.22 12.35 -24.70
CA LYS A 259 0.20 10.94 -24.61
C LYS A 259 -0.17 10.32 -23.27
N ILE A 260 -0.11 11.10 -22.19
CA ILE A 260 -0.75 10.76 -20.92
C ILE A 260 -1.90 11.75 -20.73
N GLN A 261 -3.12 11.24 -20.63
CA GLN A 261 -4.32 12.05 -20.47
C GLN A 261 -4.40 12.63 -19.07
N GLY A 262 -4.01 11.86 -18.06
CA GLY A 262 -3.93 12.29 -16.66
C GLY A 262 -3.37 11.19 -15.78
N VAL A 263 -3.43 11.41 -14.48
CA VAL A 263 -2.94 10.45 -13.47
C VAL A 263 -4.06 10.12 -12.49
N VAL A 264 -4.24 8.85 -12.18
CA VAL A 264 -5.15 8.42 -11.11
C VAL A 264 -4.36 7.69 -10.04
N ALA A 265 -4.43 8.18 -8.81
CA ALA A 265 -3.92 7.44 -7.67
C ALA A 265 -4.98 6.42 -7.22
N ILE A 266 -4.66 5.14 -7.29
CA ILE A 266 -5.45 4.05 -6.71
C ILE A 266 -4.83 3.71 -5.36
N VAL A 267 -5.48 4.17 -4.29
CA VAL A 267 -5.00 3.99 -2.92
C VAL A 267 -6.15 3.38 -2.11
N ASN A 268 -6.03 2.11 -1.76
CA ASN A 268 -7.09 1.40 -1.04
C ASN A 268 -6.60 0.21 -0.22
N CYS A 269 -7.47 -0.18 0.71
CA CYS A 269 -7.45 -1.49 1.35
C CYS A 269 -7.84 -2.59 0.35
N ALA A 270 -8.09 -3.79 0.86
CA ALA A 270 -8.86 -4.80 0.13
C ALA A 270 -10.14 -5.14 0.93
N THR A 271 -11.22 -5.48 0.25
CA THR A 271 -12.47 -5.90 0.90
C THR A 271 -13.26 -6.85 0.01
N LEU A 272 -14.14 -7.64 0.63
CA LEU A 272 -15.08 -8.51 -0.07
C LEU A 272 -16.50 -7.90 -0.13
N LYS A 273 -16.68 -6.66 0.35
CA LYS A 273 -17.98 -6.01 0.52
C LYS A 273 -18.64 -5.61 -0.82
N ASN A 274 -17.85 -5.31 -1.84
CA ASN A 274 -18.29 -4.82 -3.15
C ASN A 274 -17.90 -5.78 -4.30
N GLY A 275 -17.45 -7.00 -3.99
CA GLY A 275 -17.12 -8.00 -5.01
C GLY A 275 -16.08 -9.01 -4.55
N PRO A 276 -15.63 -9.89 -5.47
CA PRO A 276 -14.48 -10.74 -5.24
C PRO A 276 -13.22 -9.91 -4.98
N GLN A 277 -12.28 -10.46 -4.19
CA GLN A 277 -10.99 -9.83 -3.89
C GLN A 277 -10.32 -9.24 -5.14
N ASP A 278 -9.89 -7.99 -5.03
CA ASP A 278 -9.15 -7.22 -6.04
C ASP A 278 -9.89 -7.02 -7.37
N TRP A 279 -11.14 -7.48 -7.51
CA TRP A 279 -11.85 -7.41 -8.78
C TRP A 279 -12.10 -5.97 -9.21
N MET A 280 -12.58 -5.12 -8.31
CA MET A 280 -12.86 -3.73 -8.65
C MET A 280 -11.55 -2.97 -8.89
N THR A 281 -10.56 -3.16 -8.01
CA THR A 281 -9.23 -2.56 -8.11
C THR A 281 -8.55 -2.89 -9.45
N VAL A 282 -8.46 -4.17 -9.81
CA VAL A 282 -7.76 -4.64 -11.02
C VAL A 282 -8.50 -4.24 -12.29
N ASN A 283 -9.82 -4.34 -12.32
CA ASN A 283 -10.57 -3.98 -13.51
C ASN A 283 -10.61 -2.46 -13.73
N LEU A 284 -10.70 -1.67 -12.66
CA LEU A 284 -10.60 -0.21 -12.77
C LEU A 284 -9.24 0.20 -13.34
N ALA A 285 -8.13 -0.33 -12.80
CA ALA A 285 -6.80 -0.02 -13.31
C ALA A 285 -6.65 -0.38 -14.80
N LYS A 286 -7.18 -1.55 -15.22
CA LYS A 286 -7.19 -1.95 -16.65
C LYS A 286 -7.95 -0.98 -17.53
N GLU A 287 -9.09 -0.47 -17.09
CA GLU A 287 -9.87 0.49 -17.88
C GLU A 287 -9.20 1.87 -17.94
N LEU A 288 -8.55 2.31 -16.86
CA LEU A 288 -7.80 3.57 -16.83
C LEU A 288 -6.58 3.53 -17.76
N ILE A 289 -5.72 2.50 -17.68
CA ILE A 289 -4.51 2.44 -18.50
C ILE A 289 -4.83 2.34 -20.01
N LYS A 290 -5.95 1.71 -20.39
CA LYS A 290 -6.44 1.69 -21.79
C LYS A 290 -6.79 3.08 -22.31
N LYS A 291 -7.15 4.01 -21.42
CA LYS A 291 -7.51 5.40 -21.72
C LYS A 291 -6.32 6.36 -21.61
N ASP A 292 -5.09 5.83 -21.65
CA ASP A 292 -3.86 6.60 -21.51
C ASP A 292 -3.77 7.36 -20.16
N ILE A 293 -4.37 6.82 -19.10
CA ILE A 293 -4.22 7.33 -17.73
C ILE A 293 -3.12 6.53 -17.03
N LEU A 294 -2.10 7.24 -16.54
CA LEU A 294 -1.08 6.64 -15.68
C LEU A 294 -1.68 6.35 -14.30
N VAL A 295 -1.45 5.15 -13.76
CA VAL A 295 -1.92 4.78 -12.42
C VAL A 295 -0.77 4.82 -11.43
N LEU A 296 -0.96 5.50 -10.31
CA LEU A 296 -0.08 5.38 -9.13
C LEU A 296 -0.81 4.50 -8.12
N ALA A 297 -0.17 3.44 -7.65
CA ALA A 297 -0.80 2.47 -6.77
C ALA A 297 -0.10 2.45 -5.40
N ALA A 298 -0.90 2.44 -4.33
CA ALA A 298 -0.40 2.36 -2.95
C ALA A 298 -1.32 1.52 -2.05
N GLY A 299 -0.77 1.01 -0.95
CA GLY A 299 -1.49 0.20 0.03
C GLY A 299 -1.84 -1.21 -0.46
N CYS A 300 -2.87 -1.83 0.14
CA CYS A 300 -3.29 -3.18 -0.25
C CYS A 300 -3.75 -3.29 -1.72
N GLY A 301 -4.32 -2.21 -2.28
CA GLY A 301 -4.65 -2.13 -3.70
C GLY A 301 -3.42 -2.28 -4.60
N ASN A 302 -2.27 -1.73 -4.19
CA ASN A 302 -0.99 -1.93 -4.88
C ASN A 302 -0.63 -3.42 -4.96
N HIS A 303 -0.67 -4.13 -3.84
CA HIS A 303 -0.34 -5.56 -3.81
C HIS A 303 -1.26 -6.38 -4.74
N GLY A 304 -2.55 -6.04 -4.78
CA GLY A 304 -3.51 -6.66 -5.71
C GLY A 304 -3.13 -6.42 -7.18
N LEU A 305 -2.68 -5.20 -7.53
CA LEU A 305 -2.25 -4.84 -8.87
C LEU A 305 -0.90 -5.48 -9.25
N GLU A 306 0.03 -5.60 -8.30
CA GLU A 306 1.30 -6.30 -8.45
C GLU A 306 1.08 -7.81 -8.71
N VAL A 307 0.25 -8.47 -7.90
CA VAL A 307 -0.14 -9.89 -8.10
C VAL A 307 -0.91 -10.10 -9.41
N ALA A 308 -1.75 -9.14 -9.80
CA ALA A 308 -2.45 -9.17 -11.08
C ALA A 308 -1.52 -8.95 -12.30
N GLY A 309 -0.25 -8.60 -12.08
CA GLY A 309 0.75 -8.37 -13.12
C GLY A 309 0.67 -7.00 -13.79
N LEU A 310 -0.11 -6.07 -13.24
CA LEU A 310 -0.30 -4.73 -13.80
C LEU A 310 0.86 -3.77 -13.51
N ALA A 311 1.60 -4.04 -12.44
CA ALA A 311 2.85 -3.34 -12.11
C ALA A 311 4.09 -3.97 -12.79
N SER A 312 3.91 -4.68 -13.91
CA SER A 312 5.00 -5.29 -14.69
C SER A 312 5.09 -4.69 -16.09
N LEU A 313 6.24 -4.82 -16.76
CA LEU A 313 6.39 -4.32 -18.14
C LEU A 313 5.44 -5.01 -19.13
N ASP A 314 5.02 -6.24 -18.84
CA ASP A 314 4.05 -6.95 -19.68
C ASP A 314 2.70 -6.23 -19.72
N ALA A 315 2.36 -5.43 -18.71
CA ALA A 315 1.13 -4.65 -18.69
C ALA A 315 1.10 -3.51 -19.73
N LEU A 316 2.24 -3.14 -20.33
CA LEU A 316 2.30 -2.17 -21.44
C LEU A 316 1.41 -2.57 -22.62
N GLN A 317 1.17 -3.87 -22.82
CA GLN A 317 0.29 -4.34 -23.89
C GLN A 317 -1.20 -4.05 -23.64
N LEU A 318 -1.56 -3.75 -22.39
CA LEU A 318 -2.92 -3.40 -21.97
C LEU A 318 -3.17 -1.90 -21.98
N ALA A 319 -2.10 -1.09 -22.02
CA ALA A 319 -2.18 0.36 -22.03
C ALA A 319 -2.62 0.90 -23.40
N GLY A 320 -3.21 2.10 -23.38
CA GLY A 320 -3.47 2.88 -24.57
C GLY A 320 -2.17 3.27 -25.29
N PRO A 321 -2.26 3.74 -26.55
CA PRO A 321 -1.09 3.97 -27.39
C PRO A 321 -0.12 5.00 -26.82
N GLY A 322 -0.62 6.08 -26.21
CA GLY A 322 0.21 7.15 -25.68
C GLY A 322 0.96 6.72 -24.41
N LEU A 323 0.25 6.10 -23.48
CA LEU A 323 0.83 5.59 -22.24
C LEU A 323 1.81 4.45 -22.52
N LYS A 324 1.48 3.56 -23.46
CA LYS A 324 2.37 2.49 -23.92
C LYS A 324 3.68 3.03 -24.49
N GLU A 325 3.62 4.08 -25.30
CA GLU A 325 4.81 4.72 -25.86
C GLU A 325 5.68 5.32 -24.76
N VAL A 326 5.09 6.12 -23.86
CA VAL A 326 5.83 6.81 -22.80
C VAL A 326 6.45 5.81 -21.83
N CYS A 327 5.64 4.93 -21.24
CA CYS A 327 6.11 3.95 -20.27
C CYS A 327 7.12 2.97 -20.91
N GLY A 328 6.92 2.58 -22.17
CA GLY A 328 7.88 1.76 -22.91
C GLY A 328 9.22 2.46 -23.14
N SER A 329 9.22 3.77 -23.42
CA SER A 329 10.45 4.55 -23.59
C SER A 329 11.26 4.70 -22.29
N LEU A 330 10.55 4.83 -21.16
CA LEU A 330 11.12 4.94 -19.82
C LEU A 330 11.40 3.58 -19.16
N LYS A 331 10.97 2.48 -19.78
CA LYS A 331 11.04 1.12 -19.23
C LYS A 331 10.37 1.00 -17.85
N ILE A 332 9.20 1.62 -17.71
CA ILE A 332 8.35 1.55 -16.50
C ILE A 332 7.01 0.89 -16.84
N PRO A 333 6.31 0.28 -15.87
CA PRO A 333 4.96 -0.21 -16.07
C PRO A 333 3.94 0.94 -16.20
N PRO A 334 2.73 0.70 -16.74
CA PRO A 334 1.65 1.70 -16.76
C PRO A 334 0.96 1.88 -15.39
N VAL A 335 1.23 0.99 -14.43
CA VAL A 335 0.84 1.10 -13.02
C VAL A 335 2.12 1.16 -12.19
N LEU A 336 2.37 2.30 -11.54
CA LEU A 336 3.57 2.51 -10.73
C LEU A 336 3.27 2.15 -9.27
N SER A 337 3.99 1.16 -8.72
CA SER A 337 3.91 0.80 -7.30
C SER A 337 4.64 1.84 -6.45
N PHE A 338 3.89 2.75 -5.84
CA PHE A 338 4.39 3.77 -4.91
C PHE A 338 4.60 3.27 -3.49
N GLY A 339 4.13 2.06 -3.16
CA GLY A 339 4.41 1.40 -1.89
C GLY A 339 3.17 1.25 -1.00
N THR A 340 3.28 1.68 0.25
CA THR A 340 2.33 1.42 1.35
C THR A 340 1.23 2.47 1.44
N CYS A 341 0.24 2.30 2.33
CA CYS A 341 -0.75 3.36 2.57
C CYS A 341 -0.08 4.62 3.10
N THR A 342 1.02 4.46 3.86
CA THR A 342 1.75 5.62 4.37
C THR A 342 2.39 6.43 3.25
N ASP A 343 2.84 5.80 2.14
CA ASP A 343 3.41 6.44 0.94
C ASP A 343 2.44 7.39 0.19
N THR A 344 1.20 7.56 0.69
CA THR A 344 0.28 8.64 0.28
C THR A 344 0.91 10.02 0.48
N GLY A 345 1.75 10.19 1.51
CA GLY A 345 2.56 11.39 1.71
C GLY A 345 3.46 11.68 0.51
N ARG A 346 4.20 10.68 0.01
CA ARG A 346 5.04 10.81 -1.20
C ARG A 346 4.24 11.20 -2.43
N ILE A 347 3.09 10.55 -2.64
CA ILE A 347 2.20 10.86 -3.76
C ILE A 347 1.80 12.34 -3.67
N SER A 348 1.47 12.84 -2.49
CA SER A 348 1.14 14.26 -2.30
C SER A 348 2.31 15.20 -2.59
N MET A 349 3.54 14.81 -2.26
CA MET A 349 4.76 15.56 -2.59
C MET A 349 4.98 15.64 -4.11
N LEU A 350 4.81 14.52 -4.83
CA LEU A 350 4.91 14.50 -6.28
C LEU A 350 3.85 15.39 -6.94
N VAL A 351 2.59 15.30 -6.48
CA VAL A 351 1.49 16.14 -6.98
C VAL A 351 1.76 17.62 -6.72
N THR A 352 2.30 17.96 -5.54
CA THR A 352 2.72 19.34 -5.20
C THR A 352 3.80 19.83 -6.16
N ALA A 353 4.86 19.05 -6.37
CA ALA A 353 5.95 19.41 -7.28
C ALA A 353 5.46 19.62 -8.72
N LEU A 354 4.47 18.84 -9.17
CA LEU A 354 3.85 19.00 -10.49
C LEU A 354 3.05 20.30 -10.59
N ALA A 355 2.24 20.61 -9.58
CA ALA A 355 1.42 21.82 -9.52
C ALA A 355 2.32 23.07 -9.55
N GLU A 356 3.37 23.09 -8.72
CA GLU A 356 4.35 24.17 -8.66
C GLU A 356 5.07 24.38 -9.99
N ALA A 357 5.47 23.30 -10.66
CA ALA A 357 6.22 23.37 -11.91
C ALA A 357 5.43 24.01 -13.08
N ILE A 358 4.09 23.98 -13.04
CA ILE A 358 3.23 24.67 -14.02
C ILE A 358 2.53 25.92 -13.46
N GLY A 359 2.79 26.27 -12.21
CA GLY A 359 2.23 27.47 -11.56
C GLY A 359 0.72 27.41 -11.37
N VAL A 360 0.15 26.23 -11.05
CA VAL A 360 -1.27 26.06 -10.73
C VAL A 360 -1.46 25.44 -9.35
N ASP A 361 -2.69 25.39 -8.87
CA ASP A 361 -3.05 24.68 -7.64
C ASP A 361 -3.27 23.18 -7.91
N THR A 362 -3.12 22.32 -6.90
CA THR A 362 -3.26 20.86 -7.03
C THR A 362 -4.65 20.47 -7.55
N LYS A 363 -5.68 21.24 -7.18
CA LYS A 363 -7.06 21.05 -7.67
C LYS A 363 -7.22 21.26 -9.18
N ASP A 364 -6.31 21.98 -9.83
CA ASP A 364 -6.39 22.30 -11.25
C ASP A 364 -5.66 21.24 -12.11
N LEU A 365 -4.83 20.39 -11.50
CA LEU A 365 -4.12 19.32 -12.20
C LEU A 365 -5.10 18.26 -12.75
N PRO A 366 -4.81 17.65 -13.92
CA PRO A 366 -5.60 16.56 -14.51
C PRO A 366 -5.36 15.23 -13.77
N VAL A 367 -5.65 15.22 -12.46
CA VAL A 367 -5.46 14.09 -11.55
C VAL A 367 -6.70 13.84 -10.71
N ALA A 368 -6.86 12.59 -10.27
CA ALA A 368 -7.93 12.16 -9.37
C ALA A 368 -7.46 11.01 -8.46
N VAL A 369 -8.23 10.73 -7.42
CA VAL A 369 -7.98 9.62 -6.49
C VAL A 369 -9.11 8.61 -6.58
N SER A 370 -8.80 7.33 -6.39
CA SER A 370 -9.77 6.26 -6.30
C SER A 370 -9.40 5.33 -5.15
N ALA A 371 -10.37 5.04 -4.28
CA ALA A 371 -10.30 4.00 -3.28
C ALA A 371 -11.37 2.94 -3.58
N PRO A 372 -11.12 2.04 -4.55
CA PRO A 372 -12.14 1.13 -5.11
C PRO A 372 -12.56 -0.01 -4.19
N GLU A 373 -11.77 -0.34 -3.16
CA GLU A 373 -12.07 -1.43 -2.22
C GLU A 373 -11.64 -1.05 -0.79
N TRP A 374 -11.92 0.19 -0.38
CA TRP A 374 -11.52 0.67 0.93
C TRP A 374 -12.30 -0.01 2.07
N MET A 375 -11.68 -0.09 3.24
CA MET A 375 -12.28 -0.70 4.42
C MET A 375 -11.87 0.01 5.71
N GLU A 376 -10.56 0.22 5.89
CA GLU A 376 -10.01 0.65 7.18
C GLU A 376 -10.24 2.13 7.45
N GLN A 377 -10.24 2.50 8.73
CA GLN A 377 -10.28 3.90 9.16
C GLN A 377 -9.08 4.69 8.62
N LYS A 378 -7.93 4.04 8.39
CA LYS A 378 -6.76 4.64 7.71
C LYS A 378 -7.13 5.16 6.31
N ALA A 379 -7.77 4.34 5.49
CA ALA A 379 -8.23 4.77 4.16
C ALA A 379 -9.26 5.90 4.22
N THR A 380 -10.02 6.02 5.32
CA THR A 380 -10.95 7.15 5.52
C THR A 380 -10.19 8.47 5.67
N ILE A 381 -9.11 8.50 6.45
CA ILE A 381 -8.37 9.75 6.66
C ILE A 381 -7.60 10.16 5.39
N ASP A 382 -7.08 9.21 4.64
CA ASP A 382 -6.40 9.46 3.36
C ASP A 382 -7.40 9.98 2.29
N GLY A 383 -8.61 9.42 2.24
CA GLY A 383 -9.68 9.93 1.37
C GLY A 383 -10.11 11.35 1.74
N ILE A 384 -10.23 11.65 3.03
CA ILE A 384 -10.54 13.02 3.50
C ILE A 384 -9.36 13.96 3.20
N PHE A 385 -8.11 13.49 3.27
CA PHE A 385 -6.97 14.27 2.83
C PHE A 385 -7.03 14.60 1.35
N ALA A 386 -7.30 13.61 0.48
CA ALA A 386 -7.41 13.85 -0.96
C ALA A 386 -8.44 14.96 -1.27
N LEU A 387 -9.59 14.93 -0.59
CA LEU A 387 -10.60 15.98 -0.71
C LEU A 387 -10.10 17.35 -0.19
N ALA A 388 -9.41 17.37 0.96
CA ALA A 388 -8.80 18.58 1.51
C ALA A 388 -7.70 19.16 0.60
N PHE A 389 -7.02 18.28 -0.12
CA PHE A 389 -5.93 18.55 -1.06
C PHE A 389 -6.43 18.91 -2.47
N GLY A 390 -7.76 19.06 -2.65
CA GLY A 390 -8.37 19.48 -3.90
C GLY A 390 -8.48 18.39 -4.96
N LEU A 391 -8.36 17.12 -4.56
CA LEU A 391 -8.46 15.97 -5.46
C LEU A 391 -9.80 15.25 -5.30
N THR A 392 -10.62 15.29 -6.35
CA THR A 392 -11.86 14.51 -6.42
C THR A 392 -11.55 13.02 -6.24
N THR A 393 -12.32 12.37 -5.37
CA THR A 393 -12.01 11.03 -4.89
C THR A 393 -13.18 10.09 -5.13
N HIS A 394 -12.95 9.06 -5.94
CA HIS A 394 -13.87 7.94 -6.10
C HIS A 394 -13.78 6.98 -4.90
N LEU A 395 -14.92 6.57 -4.34
CA LEU A 395 -15.01 5.65 -3.21
C LEU A 395 -15.93 4.47 -3.52
N SER A 396 -15.42 3.26 -3.29
CA SER A 396 -16.20 2.02 -3.25
C SER A 396 -15.64 1.06 -2.21
N PRO A 397 -16.48 0.40 -1.38
CA PRO A 397 -17.93 0.52 -1.29
C PRO A 397 -18.41 1.90 -0.78
N VAL A 398 -19.71 2.17 -0.91
CA VAL A 398 -20.33 3.41 -0.42
C VAL A 398 -20.04 3.63 1.08
N PRO A 399 -19.56 4.81 1.50
CA PRO A 399 -19.31 5.13 2.90
C PRO A 399 -20.58 5.13 3.76
N PRO A 400 -20.48 4.78 5.06
CA PRO A 400 -21.62 4.71 5.97
C PRO A 400 -22.07 6.10 6.45
N VAL A 401 -22.26 7.04 5.53
CA VAL A 401 -22.69 8.44 5.79
C VAL A 401 -24.05 8.75 5.16
N THR A 402 -24.65 7.80 4.45
CA THR A 402 -25.88 7.97 3.66
C THR A 402 -27.12 8.32 4.49
N GLY A 403 -27.08 8.14 5.81
CA GLY A 403 -28.14 8.57 6.72
C GLY A 403 -28.16 10.09 7.01
N GLY A 404 -27.12 10.84 6.64
CA GLY A 404 -27.03 12.28 6.82
C GLY A 404 -27.09 13.03 5.48
N PRO A 405 -28.28 13.43 4.99
CA PRO A 405 -28.42 14.02 3.65
C PRO A 405 -27.63 15.32 3.48
N GLU A 406 -27.51 16.14 4.52
CA GLU A 406 -26.70 17.37 4.49
C GLU A 406 -25.20 17.06 4.38
N LEU A 407 -24.73 15.99 5.04
CA LEU A 407 -23.34 15.54 4.93
C LEU A 407 -23.06 14.90 3.57
N VAL A 408 -23.99 14.13 3.03
CA VAL A 408 -23.88 13.59 1.66
C VAL A 408 -23.74 14.74 0.68
N LYS A 409 -24.66 15.72 0.72
CA LYS A 409 -24.61 16.91 -0.13
C LYS A 409 -23.30 17.70 0.04
N LEU A 410 -22.81 17.82 1.27
CA LEU A 410 -21.52 18.44 1.51
C LEU A 410 -20.41 17.72 0.75
N LEU A 411 -20.30 16.40 0.92
CA LEU A 411 -19.20 15.61 0.35
C LEU A 411 -19.27 15.47 -1.18
N THR A 412 -20.47 15.39 -1.76
CA THR A 412 -20.65 15.13 -3.20
C THR A 412 -20.83 16.40 -4.03
N GLU A 413 -21.19 17.53 -3.41
CA GLU A 413 -21.52 18.78 -4.12
C GLU A 413 -20.82 20.00 -3.50
N ASP A 414 -21.16 20.35 -2.24
CA ASP A 414 -20.81 21.68 -1.71
C ASP A 414 -19.29 21.83 -1.44
N LEU A 415 -18.56 20.73 -1.26
CA LEU A 415 -17.12 20.74 -0.99
C LEU A 415 -16.31 21.24 -2.19
N GLU A 416 -16.83 21.13 -3.43
CA GLU A 416 -16.17 21.69 -4.63
C GLU A 416 -15.93 23.20 -4.47
N GLY A 417 -16.87 23.92 -3.86
CA GLY A 417 -16.75 25.35 -3.61
C GLY A 417 -15.73 25.73 -2.52
N LEU A 418 -15.28 24.76 -1.71
CA LEU A 418 -14.32 24.99 -0.63
C LEU A 418 -12.91 24.50 -0.96
N THR A 419 -12.78 23.30 -1.52
CA THR A 419 -11.49 22.66 -1.79
C THR A 419 -11.22 22.43 -3.28
N GLY A 420 -12.26 22.51 -4.12
CA GLY A 420 -12.18 22.12 -5.54
C GLY A 420 -12.39 20.62 -5.79
N ALA A 421 -12.79 19.86 -4.76
CA ALA A 421 -12.97 18.41 -4.85
C ALA A 421 -14.28 17.92 -4.24
N THR A 422 -14.73 16.76 -4.73
CA THR A 422 -15.94 16.06 -4.28
C THR A 422 -15.70 14.56 -4.20
N VAL A 423 -16.61 13.87 -3.53
CA VAL A 423 -16.71 12.41 -3.54
C VAL A 423 -17.46 11.94 -4.79
N MET A 424 -16.91 10.95 -5.48
CA MET A 424 -17.58 10.16 -6.51
C MET A 424 -17.85 8.75 -5.98
N LEU A 425 -18.94 8.12 -6.43
CA LEU A 425 -19.33 6.77 -6.01
C LEU A 425 -19.55 5.88 -7.24
N GLY A 426 -19.22 4.60 -7.14
CA GLY A 426 -19.54 3.62 -8.17
C GLY A 426 -18.90 2.26 -7.92
N ASP A 427 -19.61 1.19 -8.26
CA ASP A 427 -19.10 -0.19 -8.10
C ASP A 427 -18.81 -0.87 -9.46
N ASP A 428 -19.09 -0.19 -10.59
CA ASP A 428 -18.74 -0.68 -11.93
C ASP A 428 -17.42 -0.05 -12.41
N PRO A 429 -16.36 -0.85 -12.65
CA PRO A 429 -15.05 -0.32 -12.99
C PRO A 429 -15.01 0.42 -14.33
N LYS A 430 -15.90 0.10 -15.28
CA LYS A 430 -15.94 0.78 -16.59
C LYS A 430 -16.60 2.14 -16.47
N THR A 431 -17.74 2.22 -15.79
CA THR A 431 -18.42 3.49 -15.51
C THR A 431 -17.51 4.40 -14.71
N VAL A 432 -16.91 3.91 -13.62
CA VAL A 432 -15.98 4.70 -12.80
C VAL A 432 -14.78 5.19 -13.60
N ALA A 433 -14.18 4.33 -14.44
CA ALA A 433 -13.07 4.75 -15.30
C ALA A 433 -13.47 5.83 -16.31
N GLU A 434 -14.69 5.75 -16.86
CA GLU A 434 -15.22 6.77 -17.76
C GLU A 434 -15.45 8.09 -17.03
N ASP A 435 -16.06 8.07 -15.85
CA ASP A 435 -16.32 9.28 -15.07
C ASP A 435 -15.01 9.97 -14.64
N LEU A 436 -14.02 9.21 -14.19
CA LEU A 436 -12.69 9.72 -13.87
C LEU A 436 -11.99 10.28 -15.13
N TYR A 437 -12.12 9.60 -16.27
CA TYR A 437 -11.58 10.10 -17.54
C TYR A 437 -12.23 11.43 -17.96
N GLN A 438 -13.55 11.56 -17.86
CA GLN A 438 -14.24 12.81 -18.17
C GLN A 438 -13.87 13.95 -17.21
N LEU A 439 -13.71 13.66 -15.92
CA LEU A 439 -13.18 14.62 -14.95
C LEU A 439 -11.79 15.12 -15.37
N ILE A 440 -10.87 14.19 -15.69
CA ILE A 440 -9.52 14.51 -16.14
C ILE A 440 -9.57 15.38 -17.41
N ARG A 441 -10.42 15.02 -18.40
CA ARG A 441 -10.61 15.80 -19.63
C ARG A 441 -11.13 17.21 -19.36
N LYS A 442 -12.07 17.38 -18.42
CA LYS A 442 -12.55 18.71 -17.98
C LYS A 442 -11.41 19.55 -17.40
N LYS A 443 -10.57 18.96 -16.54
CA LYS A 443 -9.42 19.67 -15.94
C LYS A 443 -8.37 20.04 -16.98
N ARG A 444 -8.06 19.14 -17.93
CA ARG A 444 -7.19 19.45 -19.08
C ARG A 444 -7.71 20.64 -19.89
N ALA A 445 -8.99 20.64 -20.24
CA ALA A 445 -9.59 21.73 -21.01
C ALA A 445 -9.51 23.07 -20.27
N ALA A 446 -9.67 23.07 -18.94
CA ALA A 446 -9.51 24.26 -18.11
C ALA A 446 -8.07 24.79 -18.09
N LEU A 447 -7.07 23.92 -18.30
CA LEU A 447 -5.66 24.28 -18.47
C LEU A 447 -5.29 24.65 -19.93
N GLY A 448 -6.24 24.56 -20.88
CA GLY A 448 -6.00 24.80 -22.30
C GLY A 448 -5.28 23.67 -23.04
N LEU A 449 -5.42 22.42 -22.57
CA LEU A 449 -4.74 21.20 -23.07
C LEU A 449 -5.66 20.18 -23.75
#